data_AF-A0A966VZF4-F1
#
_entry.id   AF-A0A966VZF4-F1
#
_cell.length_a   1.000
_cell.length_b   1.000
_cell.length_c   1.000
_cell.angle_alpha   90.00
_cell.angle_beta   90.00
_cell.angle_gamma   90.00
#
_symmetry.space_group_name_H-M   'P 1'
#
loop_
_entity.id
_entity.type
_entity.pdbx_description
1 polymer ?
#
loop_
_entity_poly.entity_id
_entity_poly.type
_entity_poly.pdbx_seq_one_letter_code
_entity_poly.pdbx_strand_id
1 'polypeptide(L)'
;MILEFIKMNGAGNDFILADNRAGNIRLTPEQVAHLCHRQRGIGADGLMLLVHCPSRKADWAWEFWNSDGSRAEVSGLQAATASSTSWT
;
A
#
# COMPACT_ATOMS: atom_id res chain seq x y z
N MET A 1 4.20 -17.30 -0.22
CA MET A 1 3.58 -16.34 -1.16
C MET A 1 4.71 -15.59 -1.82
N ILE A 2 4.64 -15.37 -3.14
CA ILE A 2 5.51 -14.43 -3.85
C ILE A 2 4.69 -13.16 -4.06
N LEU A 3 5.23 -12.01 -3.64
CA LEU A 3 4.60 -10.70 -3.80
C LEU A 3 5.50 -9.87 -4.71
N GLU A 4 4.97 -9.46 -5.85
CA GLU A 4 5.63 -8.46 -6.70
C GLU A 4 5.33 -7.07 -6.14
N PHE A 5 6.37 -6.26 -5.95
CA PHE A 5 6.23 -4.95 -5.35
C PHE A 5 7.25 -3.95 -5.91
N ILE A 6 6.92 -2.67 -5.74
CA ILE A 6 7.81 -1.54 -5.96
C ILE A 6 8.10 -0.91 -4.60
N LYS A 7 9.39 -0.65 -4.31
CA LYS A 7 9.77 0.11 -3.13
C LYS A 7 9.85 1.59 -3.50
N MET A 8 9.10 2.43 -2.78
CA MET A 8 9.06 3.87 -3.01
C MET A 8 9.40 4.62 -1.73
N ASN A 9 10.05 5.78 -1.85
CA ASN A 9 10.28 6.70 -0.74
C ASN A 9 9.97 8.14 -1.16
N GLY A 10 9.63 8.99 -0.19
CA GLY A 10 9.34 10.41 -0.41
C GLY A 10 9.18 11.15 0.92
N ALA A 11 9.68 12.38 1.01
CA ALA A 11 9.64 13.21 2.22
C ALA A 11 10.08 12.49 3.52
N GLY A 12 11.05 11.57 3.41
CA GLY A 12 11.57 10.80 4.55
C GLY A 12 10.75 9.55 4.95
N ASN A 13 9.60 9.30 4.31
CA ASN A 13 8.82 8.08 4.51
C ASN A 13 9.07 7.07 3.38
N ASP A 14 8.96 5.78 3.68
CA ASP A 14 9.14 4.71 2.71
C ASP A 14 7.99 3.67 2.68
N PHE A 15 7.54 3.28 1.50
CA PHE A 15 6.36 2.44 1.30
C PHE A 15 6.63 1.25 0.36
N ILE A 16 5.98 0.12 0.65
CA ILE A 16 5.89 -1.02 -0.27
C ILE A 16 4.63 -0.84 -1.09
N LEU A 17 4.74 -0.75 -2.41
CA LEU A 17 3.60 -0.64 -3.32
C LEU A 17 3.40 -1.98 -4.03
N ALA A 18 2.20 -2.53 -4.00
CA ALA A 18 1.86 -3.71 -4.79
C ALA A 18 0.58 -3.51 -5.60
N ASP A 19 0.59 -4.05 -6.81
CA ASP A 19 -0.54 -4.00 -7.72
C ASP A 19 -1.54 -5.11 -7.37
N ASN A 20 -2.68 -4.73 -6.83
CA ASN A 20 -3.77 -5.65 -6.50
C ASN A 20 -5.02 -5.37 -7.35
N ARG A 21 -4.86 -4.85 -8.57
CA ARG A 21 -5.98 -4.59 -9.48
C ARG A 21 -6.75 -5.85 -9.83
N ALA A 22 -6.06 -7.00 -9.89
CA ALA A 22 -6.67 -8.31 -10.11
C ALA A 22 -7.42 -8.85 -8.87
N GLY A 23 -7.26 -8.24 -7.68
CA GLY A 23 -7.93 -8.69 -6.45
C GLY A 23 -7.40 -10.01 -5.86
N ASN A 24 -6.25 -10.49 -6.32
CA ASN A 24 -5.67 -11.78 -5.93
C ASN A 24 -4.76 -11.69 -4.70
N ILE A 25 -4.34 -10.49 -4.31
CA ILE A 25 -3.48 -10.29 -3.14
C ILE A 25 -4.38 -10.09 -1.93
N ARG A 26 -4.23 -11.00 -0.96
CA ARG A 26 -4.87 -10.92 0.36
C ARG A 26 -3.79 -11.00 1.42
N LEU A 27 -3.53 -9.86 2.08
CA LEU A 27 -2.56 -9.77 3.16
C LEU A 27 -3.28 -9.76 4.50
N THR A 28 -2.76 -10.53 5.46
CA THR A 28 -3.16 -10.41 6.87
C THR A 28 -2.36 -9.29 7.55
N PRO A 29 -2.85 -8.72 8.67
CA PRO A 29 -2.09 -7.76 9.47
C PRO A 29 -0.68 -8.25 9.81
N GLU A 30 -0.53 -9.52 10.19
CA GLU A 30 0.76 -10.11 10.57
C GLU A 30 1.72 -10.19 9.37
N GLN A 31 1.19 -10.48 8.17
CA GLN A 31 1.97 -10.49 6.95
C GLN A 31 2.46 -9.08 6.61
N VAL A 32 1.59 -8.08 6.72
CA VAL A 32 1.99 -6.68 6.50
C VAL A 32 3.05 -6.24 7.51
N ALA A 33 2.83 -6.51 8.79
CA ALA A 33 3.79 -6.17 9.84
C ALA A 33 5.15 -6.84 9.62
N HIS A 34 5.15 -8.10 9.16
CA HIS A 34 6.36 -8.81 8.81
C HIS A 34 7.07 -8.19 7.60
N LEU A 35 6.34 -7.85 6.53
CA LEU A 35 6.89 -7.20 5.34
C LEU A 35 7.51 -5.83 5.67
N CYS A 36 6.84 -5.04 6.52
CA CYS A 36 7.31 -3.72 6.93
C CYS A 36 8.45 -3.76 7.96
N HIS A 37 8.72 -4.91 8.60
CA HIS A 37 9.77 -5.02 9.62
C HIS A 37 11.18 -4.77 9.03
N ARG A 38 11.84 -3.69 9.47
CA ARG A 38 13.11 -3.20 8.87
C ARG A 38 14.28 -4.19 8.85
N GLN A 39 14.35 -5.11 9.81
CA GLN A 39 15.47 -6.08 9.88
C GLN A 39 15.13 -7.49 9.40
N ARG A 40 13.83 -7.80 9.25
CA ARG A 40 13.35 -9.19 9.04
C ARG A 40 12.39 -9.31 7.86
N GLY A 41 12.03 -8.19 7.25
CA GLY A 41 11.25 -8.09 6.02
C GLY A 41 11.93 -7.11 5.06
N ILE A 42 11.12 -6.45 4.23
CA ILE A 42 11.60 -5.46 3.25
C ILE A 42 11.98 -4.15 3.96
N GLY A 43 11.28 -3.80 5.03
CA GLY A 43 11.44 -2.54 5.74
C GLY A 43 10.67 -1.41 5.08
N ALA A 44 9.68 -0.85 5.77
CA ALA A 44 8.88 0.27 5.31
C ALA A 44 8.10 0.91 6.46
N ASP A 45 7.73 2.18 6.32
CA ASP A 45 6.77 2.84 7.18
C ASP A 45 5.33 2.36 6.94
N GLY A 46 5.05 1.83 5.75
CA GLY A 46 3.75 1.21 5.42
C GLY A 46 3.71 0.46 4.09
N LEU A 47 2.53 -0.05 3.76
CA LEU A 47 2.25 -0.77 2.52
C LEU A 47 1.00 -0.22 1.84
N MET A 48 1.07 -0.06 0.52
CA MET A 48 0.01 0.46 -0.33
C MET A 48 -0.38 -0.59 -1.38
N LEU A 49 -1.66 -0.94 -1.43
CA LEU A 49 -2.21 -1.79 -2.48
C LEU A 49 -3.01 -0.94 -3.47
N LEU A 50 -2.74 -1.09 -4.76
CA LEU A 50 -3.60 -0.55 -5.81
C LEU A 50 -4.77 -1.50 -6.04
N VAL A 51 -5.99 -1.10 -5.73
CA VAL A 51 -7.21 -1.93 -5.81
C VAL A 51 -8.26 -1.28 -6.69
N HIS A 52 -9.30 -2.03 -7.07
CA HIS A 52 -10.49 -1.44 -7.66
C HIS A 52 -11.17 -0.49 -6.68
N CYS A 53 -11.71 0.62 -7.18
CA CYS A 53 -12.41 1.60 -6.35
C CYS A 53 -13.88 1.19 -6.13
N PRO A 54 -14.31 0.74 -4.93
CA PRO A 54 -15.70 0.36 -4.70
C PRO A 54 -16.72 1.48 -4.90
N SER A 55 -16.32 2.75 -4.76
CA SER A 55 -17.25 3.88 -4.93
C SER A 55 -17.59 4.22 -6.39
N ARG A 56 -16.92 3.60 -7.38
CA ARG A 56 -17.02 3.91 -8.82
C ARG A 56 -16.74 5.37 -9.21
N LYS A 57 -16.22 6.18 -8.30
CA LYS A 57 -15.78 7.56 -8.59
C LYS A 57 -14.43 7.61 -9.32
N ALA A 58 -13.73 6.49 -9.39
CA ALA A 58 -12.49 6.27 -10.12
C ALA A 58 -12.41 4.80 -10.55
N ASP A 59 -11.50 4.46 -11.46
CA ASP A 59 -11.26 3.07 -11.84
C ASP A 59 -10.53 2.30 -10.72
N TRP A 60 -9.63 2.99 -10.03
CA TRP A 60 -8.70 2.44 -9.06
C TRP A 60 -8.57 3.30 -7.82
N ALA A 61 -8.04 2.70 -6.77
CA ALA A 61 -7.74 3.40 -5.54
C ALA A 61 -6.63 2.76 -4.72
N TRP A 62 -6.10 3.53 -3.79
CA TRP A 62 -5.09 3.09 -2.86
C TRP A 62 -5.71 2.58 -1.56
N GLU A 63 -5.28 1.39 -1.17
CA GLU A 63 -5.59 0.77 0.11
C GLU A 63 -4.32 0.78 0.96
N PHE A 64 -4.37 1.45 2.11
CA PHE A 64 -3.20 1.72 2.96
C PHE A 64 -3.15 0.83 4.20
N TRP A 65 -1.93 0.40 4.52
CA TRP A 65 -1.60 -0.28 5.75
C TRP A 65 -0.41 0.38 6.44
N ASN A 66 -0.49 0.48 7.76
CA ASN A 66 0.62 0.89 8.61
C ASN A 66 1.64 -0.25 8.78
N SER A 67 2.85 0.10 9.23
CA SER A 67 3.93 -0.86 9.48
C SER A 67 3.63 -1.89 10.59
N ASP A 68 2.65 -1.65 11.46
CA ASP A 68 2.19 -2.58 12.49
C ASP A 68 1.10 -3.56 11.98
N GLY A 69 0.70 -3.44 10.71
CA GLY A 69 -0.34 -4.25 10.11
C GLY A 69 -1.77 -3.72 10.32
N SER A 70 -1.94 -2.58 10.99
CA SER A 70 -3.24 -1.91 11.08
C SER A 70 -3.60 -1.20 9.78
N ARG A 71 -4.90 -1.03 9.54
CA ARG A 71 -5.42 -0.20 8.45
C ARG A 71 -5.27 1.26 8.85
N ALA A 72 -4.78 2.12 7.95
CA ALA A 72 -4.70 3.55 8.22
C ALA A 72 -6.12 4.13 8.47
N GLU A 73 -6.28 4.94 9.53
CA GLU A 73 -7.57 5.52 9.95
C GLU A 73 -8.16 6.51 8.94
N VAL A 74 -7.32 7.07 8.06
CA VAL A 74 -7.81 7.64 6.82
C VAL A 74 -8.32 6.46 5.99
N SER A 75 -9.61 6.18 6.13
CA SER A 75 -10.47 5.36 5.26
C SER A 75 -10.51 5.86 3.80
N GLY A 76 -9.48 6.55 3.36
CA GLY A 76 -9.26 7.03 2.02
C GLY A 76 -8.79 5.87 1.17
N LEU A 77 -9.76 5.11 0.70
CA LEU A 77 -9.72 4.65 -0.67
C LEU A 77 -9.54 5.89 -1.56
N GLN A 78 -8.30 6.38 -1.66
CA GLN A 78 -7.99 7.58 -2.43
C GLN A 78 -8.03 7.18 -3.89
N ALA A 79 -8.86 7.87 -4.67
CA ALA A 79 -8.86 7.71 -6.12
C ALA A 79 -7.41 7.75 -6.60
N ALA A 80 -6.97 6.67 -7.25
CA ALA A 80 -5.62 6.61 -7.80
C ALA A 80 -5.62 7.48 -9.06
N THR A 81 -5.49 8.80 -8.88
CA THR A 81 -5.33 9.72 -9.99
C THR A 81 -3.88 9.66 -10.44
N ALA A 82 -3.66 9.48 -11.75
CA ALA A 82 -2.32 9.45 -12.37
C ALA A 82 -1.60 10.81 -12.33
N SER A 83 -2.22 11.87 -11.79
CA SER A 83 -1.64 13.20 -11.71
C SER A 83 -0.88 13.37 -10.39
N SER A 84 0.43 13.12 -10.46
CA SER A 84 1.46 13.76 -9.64
C SER A 84 1.07 14.04 -8.18
N THR A 85 0.98 13.00 -7.35
CA THR A 85 1.29 13.22 -5.93
C THR A 85 2.80 13.32 -5.84
N SER A 86 3.31 14.53 -6.07
CA SER A 86 4.68 14.89 -5.79
C SER A 86 4.90 14.73 -4.29
N TRP A 87 5.38 13.56 -3.87
CA TRP A 87 5.95 13.37 -2.54
C TRP A 87 7.39 13.90 -2.58
N THR A 88 7.55 15.21 -2.79
CA THR A 88 8.81 15.93 -2.56
C THR A 88 8.97 16.21 -1.09
#